data_AF-A0A933ZDV5-F1
#
_entry.id   AF-A0A933ZDV5-F1
#
_cell.length_a   1.000
_cell.length_b   1.000
_cell.length_c   1.000
_cell.angle_alpha   90.00
_cell.angle_beta   90.00
_cell.angle_gamma   90.00
#
_symmetry.space_group_name_H-M   'P 1'
#
loop_
_entity.id
_entity.type
_entity.pdbx_description
1 polymer ?
#
loop_
_entity_poly.entity_id
_entity_poly.type
_entity_poly.pdbx_seq_one_letter_code
_entity_poly.pdbx_strand_id
1 'polypeptide(L)'
;MQVIESHTMPASTPYRHTEAWRSVALVAAVPRSPVEEATAPFQSRPAVAAIGLALFLICAAATGGKARTYLQIREAKNTLRGLGRAAVAAYERGWMYPPWTHYNPEAQPGEQYTGDAKLCKSSTMVPQLVPRGVQQQTTDEECGMQPGQDWSRVDRRSGWVCLKYRISNPTYYSYQYTLTPDGRGFVAEAWGDLDGDGVLSHFSLSGRVVDDSVRVDPEIVEENPEE
;
A
#
# COMPACT_ATOMS: atom_id res chain seq x y z
N MET A 1 52.38 2.97 -31.63
CA MET A 1 52.27 4.02 -30.59
C MET A 1 51.03 4.83 -30.94
N GLN A 2 49.86 4.45 -30.43
CA GLN A 2 48.58 5.10 -30.77
C GLN A 2 48.30 6.21 -29.76
N VAL A 3 48.08 7.41 -30.27
CA VAL A 3 47.73 8.61 -29.53
C VAL A 3 46.25 8.52 -29.17
N ILE A 4 45.93 8.49 -27.88
CA ILE A 4 44.56 8.52 -27.37
C ILE A 4 44.20 10.00 -27.19
N GLU A 5 43.33 10.52 -28.05
CA GLU A 5 42.76 11.86 -27.93
C GLU A 5 41.65 11.86 -26.88
N SER A 6 41.92 12.49 -25.74
CA SER A 6 40.95 12.74 -24.67
C SER A 6 39.92 13.77 -25.11
N HIS A 7 38.69 13.32 -25.40
CA HIS A 7 37.54 14.19 -25.66
C HIS A 7 36.95 14.69 -24.34
N THR A 8 37.11 15.98 -24.07
CA THR A 8 36.51 16.70 -22.94
C THR A 8 35.02 16.94 -23.21
N MET A 9 34.13 16.40 -22.37
CA MET A 9 32.69 16.64 -22.49
C MET A 9 32.31 18.06 -22.03
N PRO A 10 31.35 18.73 -22.70
CA PRO A 10 30.88 20.06 -22.31
C PRO A 10 30.04 20.02 -21.03
N ALA A 11 30.21 21.04 -20.18
CA ALA A 11 29.50 21.21 -18.93
C ALA A 11 27.97 21.33 -19.15
N SER A 12 27.20 20.49 -18.47
CA SER A 12 25.74 20.50 -18.46
C SER A 12 25.19 21.74 -17.75
N THR A 13 24.29 22.46 -18.42
CA THR A 13 23.60 23.65 -17.91
C THR A 13 22.57 23.27 -16.83
N PRO A 14 22.47 24.00 -15.70
CA PRO A 14 21.48 23.71 -14.66
C PRO A 14 20.06 24.03 -15.15
N TYR A 15 19.17 23.04 -15.06
CA TYR A 15 17.75 23.14 -15.40
C TYR A 15 17.01 23.92 -14.30
N ARG A 16 16.53 25.14 -14.60
CA ARG A 16 15.66 25.92 -13.70
C ARG A 16 14.20 25.50 -13.90
N HIS A 17 13.63 24.78 -12.95
CA HIS A 17 12.18 24.65 -12.82
C HIS A 17 11.61 25.98 -12.32
N THR A 18 10.85 26.67 -13.17
CA THR A 18 9.94 27.74 -12.75
C THR A 18 8.61 27.12 -12.36
N GLU A 19 8.25 27.24 -11.09
CA GLU A 19 6.94 26.89 -10.54
C GLU A 19 5.86 27.85 -11.06
N ALA A 20 4.81 27.32 -11.68
CA ALA A 20 3.61 28.07 -12.03
C ALA A 20 2.37 27.18 -11.89
N TRP A 21 1.95 26.90 -10.64
CA TRP A 21 0.64 26.33 -10.36
C TRP A 21 -0.15 27.30 -9.48
N ARG A 22 -1.02 28.09 -10.14
CA ARG A 22 -2.04 28.90 -9.48
C ARG A 22 -3.20 28.00 -9.08
N SER A 23 -3.42 27.87 -7.78
CA SER A 23 -4.60 27.24 -7.20
C SER A 23 -5.84 28.08 -7.52
N VAL A 24 -6.78 27.52 -8.31
CA VAL A 24 -8.15 28.05 -8.44
C VAL A 24 -9.01 27.29 -7.44
N ALA A 25 -9.25 27.91 -6.28
CA ALA A 25 -10.22 27.41 -5.30
C ALA A 25 -11.62 27.83 -5.74
N LEU A 26 -12.38 26.91 -6.34
CA LEU A 26 -13.81 27.09 -6.60
C LEU A 26 -14.59 26.67 -5.34
N VAL A 27 -14.91 27.64 -4.49
CA VAL A 27 -15.78 27.44 -3.32
C VAL A 27 -17.23 27.47 -3.81
N ALA A 28 -17.85 26.30 -3.99
CA ALA A 28 -19.28 26.20 -4.19
C ALA A 28 -19.98 26.32 -2.82
N ALA A 29 -20.74 27.40 -2.63
CA ALA A 29 -21.57 27.62 -1.45
C ALA A 29 -22.76 26.63 -1.45
N VAL A 30 -22.83 25.77 -0.44
CA VAL A 30 -24.00 24.92 -0.18
C VAL A 30 -25.03 25.74 0.61
N PRO A 31 -26.29 25.87 0.13
CA PRO A 31 -27.33 26.56 0.88
C PRO A 31 -27.71 25.76 2.14
N ARG A 32 -27.51 26.36 3.32
CA ARG A 32 -28.02 25.84 4.59
C ARG A 32 -29.53 26.07 4.66
N SER A 33 -30.30 24.99 4.83
CA SER A 33 -31.72 25.08 5.16
C SER A 33 -31.89 25.52 6.61
N PRO A 34 -32.83 26.41 6.94
CA PRO A 34 -33.17 26.76 8.30
C PRO A 34 -33.88 25.58 8.98
N VAL A 35 -33.31 25.07 10.07
CA VAL A 35 -33.98 24.11 10.96
C VAL A 35 -34.79 24.94 11.96
N GLU A 36 -36.10 24.86 11.85
CA GLU A 36 -37.06 25.45 12.80
C GLU A 36 -36.93 24.72 14.14
N GLU A 37 -36.41 25.43 15.14
CA GLU A 37 -36.22 24.96 16.50
C GLU A 37 -37.52 25.15 17.30
N ALA A 38 -38.37 24.11 17.31
CA ALA A 38 -39.56 24.06 18.15
C ALA A 38 -39.16 23.81 19.61
N THR A 39 -39.04 24.90 20.37
CA THR A 39 -38.78 24.90 21.82
C THR A 39 -40.08 24.60 22.57
N ALA A 40 -40.22 23.37 23.07
CA ALA A 40 -41.27 23.02 24.03
C ALA A 40 -40.75 23.20 25.47
N PRO A 41 -41.53 23.81 26.39
CA PRO A 41 -41.13 23.96 27.79
C PRO A 41 -41.23 22.62 28.54
N PHE A 42 -40.07 22.03 28.83
CA PHE A 42 -39.95 20.83 29.67
C PHE A 42 -40.11 21.22 31.15
N GLN A 43 -41.24 20.86 31.74
CA GLN A 43 -41.51 21.04 33.17
C GLN A 43 -40.64 20.09 34.00
N SER A 44 -39.92 20.66 34.96
CA SER A 44 -38.98 19.99 35.86
C SER A 44 -39.71 19.11 36.89
N ARG A 45 -39.43 17.81 36.88
CA ARG A 45 -39.68 16.91 38.02
C ARG A 45 -38.31 16.52 38.62
N PRO A 46 -37.94 17.06 39.80
CA PRO A 46 -36.68 16.70 40.46
C PRO A 46 -36.91 15.44 41.31
N ALA A 47 -36.36 14.27 40.92
CA ALA A 47 -36.02 13.18 41.87
C ALA A 47 -35.40 11.88 41.28
N VAL A 48 -35.24 11.69 39.96
CA VAL A 48 -34.76 10.38 39.42
C VAL A 48 -33.50 10.48 38.54
N ALA A 49 -32.88 11.67 38.44
CA ALA A 49 -31.86 11.99 37.45
C ALA A 49 -30.43 11.48 37.72
N ALA A 50 -30.14 10.83 38.85
CA ALA A 50 -28.76 10.49 39.22
C ALA A 50 -28.29 9.10 38.75
N ILE A 51 -29.20 8.15 38.48
CA ILE A 51 -28.83 6.76 38.12
C ILE A 51 -28.69 6.57 36.59
N GLY A 52 -29.40 7.37 35.79
CA GLY A 52 -29.38 7.27 34.32
C GLY A 52 -28.08 7.75 33.66
N LEU A 53 -27.37 8.71 34.26
CA LEU A 53 -26.15 9.29 33.67
C LEU A 53 -24.93 8.36 33.80
N ALA A 54 -24.87 7.56 34.89
CA ALA A 54 -23.77 6.63 35.12
C ALA A 54 -23.82 5.42 34.17
N LEU A 55 -25.01 4.92 33.82
CA LEU A 55 -25.14 3.80 32.88
C LEU A 55 -24.81 4.20 31.43
N PHE A 56 -25.12 5.44 31.03
CA PHE A 56 -24.81 5.92 29.68
C PHE A 56 -23.30 6.16 29.45
N LEU A 57 -22.58 6.59 30.48
CA LEU A 57 -21.11 6.80 30.42
C LEU A 57 -20.33 5.47 30.36
N ILE A 58 -20.82 4.40 31.00
CA ILE A 58 -20.16 3.09 30.96
C ILE A 58 -20.32 2.42 29.59
N CYS A 59 -21.45 2.60 28.89
CA CYS A 59 -21.65 2.03 27.55
C CYS A 59 -20.77 2.67 26.46
N ALA A 60 -20.42 3.96 26.59
CA ALA A 60 -19.64 4.67 25.58
C ALA A 60 -18.16 4.22 25.50
N ALA A 61 -17.59 3.74 26.62
CA ALA A 61 -16.20 3.29 26.66
C ALA A 61 -16.00 1.89 26.04
N ALA A 62 -17.01 1.02 26.10
CA ALA A 62 -16.91 -0.36 25.60
C ALA A 62 -17.08 -0.49 24.08
N THR A 63 -17.69 0.50 23.41
CA THR A 63 -17.94 0.45 21.96
C THR A 63 -16.87 1.11 21.11
N GLY A 64 -15.98 1.92 21.71
CA GLY A 64 -14.99 2.72 20.97
C GLY A 64 -13.91 1.90 20.24
N GLY A 65 -13.55 0.72 20.75
CA GLY A 65 -12.52 -0.14 20.14
C GLY A 65 -12.99 -0.81 18.84
N LYS A 66 -14.22 -1.31 18.80
CA LYS A 66 -14.73 -2.15 17.70
C LYS A 66 -14.92 -1.42 16.37
N ALA A 67 -15.10 -0.09 16.39
CA ALA A 67 -15.27 0.68 15.16
C ALA A 67 -13.95 0.91 14.41
N ARG A 68 -12.81 0.87 15.11
CA ARG A 68 -11.48 1.10 14.52
C ARG A 68 -11.02 -0.13 13.71
N THR A 69 -11.21 -1.32 14.25
CA THR A 69 -10.79 -2.59 13.63
C THR A 69 -11.41 -2.80 12.26
N TYR A 70 -12.68 -2.44 12.05
CA TYR A 70 -13.31 -2.57 10.73
C TYR A 70 -12.63 -1.75 9.63
N LEU A 71 -12.18 -0.52 9.91
CA LEU A 71 -11.49 0.31 8.91
C LEU A 71 -10.10 -0.25 8.59
N GLN A 72 -9.42 -0.80 9.60
CA GLN A 72 -8.10 -1.43 9.49
C GLN A 72 -8.17 -2.72 8.66
N ILE A 73 -9.10 -3.63 8.97
CA ILE A 73 -9.35 -4.85 8.19
C ILE A 73 -9.64 -4.50 6.71
N ARG A 74 -10.42 -3.44 6.49
CA ARG A 74 -10.74 -2.99 5.13
C ARG A 74 -9.53 -2.45 4.38
N GLU A 75 -8.58 -1.82 5.08
CA GLU A 75 -7.28 -1.41 4.51
C GLU A 75 -6.53 -2.64 3.98
N ALA A 76 -6.27 -3.63 4.83
CA ALA A 76 -5.53 -4.83 4.45
C ALA A 76 -6.15 -5.53 3.23
N LYS A 77 -7.46 -5.80 3.27
CA LYS A 77 -8.17 -6.48 2.16
C LYS A 77 -8.13 -5.69 0.86
N ASN A 78 -8.29 -4.38 0.91
CA ASN A 78 -8.23 -3.53 -0.28
C ASN A 78 -6.81 -3.48 -0.87
N THR A 79 -5.80 -3.41 -0.02
CA THR A 79 -4.39 -3.44 -0.42
C THR A 79 -4.03 -4.77 -1.05
N LEU A 80 -4.37 -5.90 -0.43
CA LEU A 80 -4.13 -7.24 -0.99
C LEU A 80 -4.78 -7.42 -2.37
N ARG A 81 -6.04 -7.00 -2.53
CA ARG A 81 -6.70 -7.02 -3.85
C ARG A 81 -6.00 -6.10 -4.86
N GLY A 82 -5.47 -4.96 -4.40
CA GLY A 82 -4.60 -4.09 -5.20
C GLY A 82 -3.34 -4.80 -5.68
N LEU A 83 -2.68 -5.55 -4.79
CA LEU A 83 -1.50 -6.36 -5.10
C LEU A 83 -1.82 -7.47 -6.10
N GLY A 84 -2.93 -8.18 -5.93
CA GLY A 84 -3.39 -9.18 -6.91
C GLY A 84 -3.55 -8.58 -8.31
N ARG A 85 -4.18 -7.41 -8.43
CA ARG A 85 -4.29 -6.69 -9.72
C ARG A 85 -2.94 -6.24 -10.25
N ALA A 86 -2.04 -5.79 -9.38
CA ALA A 86 -0.69 -5.38 -9.78
C ALA A 86 0.15 -6.56 -10.29
N ALA A 87 0.00 -7.75 -9.69
CA ALA A 87 0.66 -8.97 -10.12
C ALA A 87 0.18 -9.43 -11.51
N VAL A 88 -1.14 -9.41 -11.75
CA VAL A 88 -1.73 -9.67 -13.08
C VAL A 88 -1.16 -8.69 -14.11
N ALA A 89 -1.21 -7.39 -13.81
CA ALA A 89 -0.70 -6.36 -14.71
C ALA A 89 0.81 -6.49 -14.95
N ALA A 90 1.60 -6.93 -13.96
CA ALA A 90 3.04 -7.17 -14.12
C ALA A 90 3.33 -8.34 -15.05
N TYR A 91 2.59 -9.43 -14.91
CA TYR A 91 2.69 -10.59 -15.78
C TYR A 91 2.33 -10.22 -17.23
N GLU A 92 1.22 -9.52 -17.43
CA GLU A 92 0.77 -9.07 -18.76
C GLU A 92 1.77 -8.12 -19.42
N ARG A 93 2.41 -7.23 -18.65
CA ARG A 93 3.49 -6.35 -19.15
C ARG A 93 4.72 -7.12 -19.62
N GLY A 94 4.99 -8.30 -19.05
CA GLY A 94 6.12 -9.15 -19.44
C GLY A 94 6.11 -9.49 -20.93
N TRP A 95 4.93 -9.53 -21.55
CA TRP A 95 4.76 -9.76 -22.98
C TRP A 95 5.05 -8.53 -23.86
N MET A 96 5.06 -7.32 -23.28
CA MET A 96 4.86 -6.08 -24.04
C MET A 96 6.10 -5.19 -24.17
N TYR A 97 7.16 -5.44 -23.40
CA TYR A 97 8.42 -4.69 -23.55
C TYR A 97 9.37 -5.40 -24.52
N PRO A 98 9.57 -4.88 -25.75
CA PRO A 98 10.58 -5.43 -26.64
C PRO A 98 11.98 -5.31 -26.00
N PRO A 99 12.87 -6.28 -26.20
CA PRO A 99 14.19 -6.35 -25.55
C PRO A 99 15.12 -5.14 -25.83
N TRP A 100 14.74 -4.23 -26.75
CA TRP A 100 15.60 -3.16 -27.24
C TRP A 100 15.41 -1.79 -26.56
N THR A 101 14.32 -1.53 -25.83
CA THR A 101 14.02 -0.18 -25.30
C THR A 101 14.49 0.07 -23.87
N HIS A 102 14.97 -0.96 -23.17
CA HIS A 102 15.62 -0.81 -21.88
C HIS A 102 16.91 -1.61 -21.85
N TYR A 103 18.03 -0.90 -21.98
CA TYR A 103 19.36 -1.40 -21.63
C TYR A 103 19.26 -1.98 -20.21
N ASN A 104 19.27 -3.31 -20.11
CA ASN A 104 19.49 -4.00 -18.86
C ASN A 104 21.00 -4.12 -18.70
N PRO A 105 21.67 -3.30 -17.86
CA PRO A 105 23.10 -3.39 -17.66
C PRO A 105 23.55 -4.75 -17.10
N GLU A 106 22.62 -5.54 -16.55
CA GLU A 106 22.88 -6.86 -15.97
C GLU A 106 22.60 -8.01 -16.94
N ALA A 107 22.01 -7.76 -18.12
CA ALA A 107 21.83 -8.81 -19.11
C ALA A 107 23.20 -9.23 -19.65
N GLN A 108 23.58 -10.49 -19.45
CA GLN A 108 24.84 -10.98 -19.99
C GLN A 108 24.78 -10.97 -21.51
N PRO A 109 25.87 -10.56 -22.20
CA PRO A 109 25.94 -10.64 -23.66
C PRO A 109 25.64 -12.07 -24.12
N GLY A 110 24.53 -12.26 -24.87
CA GLY A 110 24.11 -13.57 -25.37
C GLY A 110 22.96 -14.23 -24.61
N GLU A 111 22.45 -13.65 -23.52
CA GLU A 111 21.22 -14.13 -22.88
C GLU A 111 20.02 -13.82 -23.79
N GLN A 112 19.54 -14.84 -24.51
CA GLN A 112 18.32 -14.73 -25.30
C GLN A 112 17.13 -14.53 -24.37
N TYR A 113 16.48 -13.38 -24.47
CA TYR A 113 15.19 -13.16 -23.83
C TYR A 113 14.17 -14.10 -24.46
N THR A 114 13.76 -15.14 -23.73
CA THR A 114 12.79 -16.11 -24.25
C THR A 114 11.38 -15.54 -24.36
N GLY A 115 11.13 -14.27 -23.95
CA GLY A 115 9.85 -13.59 -24.10
C GLY A 115 8.71 -14.17 -23.25
N ASP A 116 8.98 -15.22 -22.46
CA ASP A 116 7.97 -15.82 -21.59
C ASP A 116 7.61 -14.83 -20.49
N ALA A 117 6.33 -14.51 -20.36
CA ALA A 117 5.87 -13.73 -19.22
C ALA A 117 6.13 -14.48 -17.92
N LYS A 118 6.71 -13.75 -16.98
CA LYS A 118 7.05 -14.25 -15.65
C LYS A 118 6.43 -13.32 -14.62
N LEU A 119 5.95 -13.92 -13.53
CA LEU A 119 5.59 -13.18 -12.33
C LEU A 119 6.83 -12.46 -11.76
N CYS A 120 6.61 -11.38 -11.03
CA CYS A 120 7.69 -10.68 -10.31
C CYS A 120 8.36 -11.61 -9.29
N LYS A 121 9.66 -11.44 -9.04
CA LYS A 121 10.31 -12.09 -7.89
C LYS A 121 9.76 -11.54 -6.57
N SER A 122 9.90 -12.31 -5.50
CA SER A 122 9.45 -11.93 -4.16
C SER A 122 9.96 -10.55 -3.73
N SER A 123 9.14 -9.83 -2.96
CA SER A 123 9.50 -8.58 -2.28
C SER A 123 10.04 -8.85 -0.89
N THR A 124 10.73 -7.85 -0.34
CA THR A 124 10.91 -7.72 1.10
C THR A 124 9.65 -7.12 1.72
N MET A 125 9.36 -7.51 2.96
CA MET A 125 8.23 -6.97 3.71
C MET A 125 8.38 -5.46 3.95
N VAL A 126 7.31 -4.68 3.75
CA VAL A 126 7.30 -3.21 3.91
C VAL A 126 6.02 -2.77 4.64
N PRO A 127 6.12 -2.08 5.80
CA PRO A 127 7.34 -1.88 6.59
C PRO A 127 7.97 -3.21 7.03
N GLN A 128 9.29 -3.22 7.31
CA GLN A 128 9.97 -4.45 7.77
C GLN A 128 9.58 -4.87 9.19
N LEU A 129 9.11 -3.93 10.01
CA LEU A 129 8.56 -4.19 11.34
C LEU A 129 7.05 -4.03 11.26
N VAL A 130 6.32 -5.01 11.75
CA VAL A 130 4.85 -4.93 11.82
C VAL A 130 4.46 -3.75 12.72
N PRO A 131 3.63 -2.81 12.23
CA PRO A 131 3.12 -1.71 13.05
C PRO A 131 2.34 -2.24 14.25
N ARG A 132 2.55 -1.64 15.43
CA ARG A 132 1.93 -2.03 16.70
C ARG A 132 1.04 -0.93 17.25
N GLY A 133 -0.27 -1.07 17.13
CA GLY A 133 -1.27 -0.11 17.61
C GLY A 133 -1.28 1.26 16.91
N VAL A 134 -0.37 1.49 15.96
CA VAL A 134 -0.15 2.80 15.32
C VAL A 134 0.06 2.65 13.82
N GLN A 135 -0.35 3.66 13.05
CA GLN A 135 -0.02 3.70 11.64
C GLN A 135 1.47 4.01 11.45
N GLN A 136 2.09 3.35 10.49
CA GLN A 136 3.41 3.69 10.02
C GLN A 136 3.32 4.27 8.62
N GLN A 137 3.95 5.42 8.43
CA GLN A 137 4.12 6.01 7.11
C GLN A 137 5.43 5.52 6.51
N THR A 138 5.34 4.85 5.37
CA THR A 138 6.48 4.49 4.54
C THR A 138 6.73 5.63 3.58
N THR A 139 7.50 6.63 4.00
CA THR A 139 7.96 7.67 3.09
C THR A 139 9.15 7.15 2.29
N ASP A 140 9.15 7.39 0.97
CA ASP A 140 10.29 7.08 0.12
C ASP A 140 11.54 7.95 0.44
N GLU A 141 11.39 9.02 1.25
CA GLU A 141 12.44 10.02 1.52
C GLU A 141 12.76 10.30 3.01
N GLU A 142 11.90 9.95 3.98
CA GLU A 142 12.02 10.48 5.35
C GLU A 142 12.72 9.52 6.35
N CYS A 143 13.76 10.04 7.00
CA CYS A 143 14.38 9.58 8.25
C CYS A 143 15.30 8.33 8.25
N GLY A 144 16.21 8.21 7.28
CA GLY A 144 17.41 7.38 7.48
C GLY A 144 17.17 5.86 7.48
N MET A 145 16.04 5.40 6.92
CA MET A 145 15.89 3.99 6.56
C MET A 145 16.96 3.61 5.54
N GLN A 146 17.64 2.51 5.80
CA GLN A 146 18.70 2.02 4.93
C GLN A 146 18.11 1.54 3.59
N PRO A 147 18.87 1.62 2.48
CA PRO A 147 18.47 1.05 1.19
C PRO A 147 17.93 -0.38 1.36
N GLY A 148 16.69 -0.64 0.92
CA GLY A 148 16.05 -1.96 1.03
C GLY A 148 14.94 -2.10 2.07
N GLN A 149 14.48 -1.00 2.68
CA GLN A 149 13.27 -0.95 3.52
C GLN A 149 12.10 -0.23 2.84
N ASP A 150 12.21 0.08 1.55
CA ASP A 150 11.32 0.94 0.79
C ASP A 150 10.52 0.20 -0.29
N TRP A 151 9.54 0.91 -0.86
CA TRP A 151 8.81 0.50 -2.06
C TRP A 151 9.65 0.60 -3.34
N SER A 152 10.86 1.13 -3.25
CA SER A 152 11.65 1.63 -4.39
C SER A 152 12.93 0.82 -4.69
N ARG A 153 13.13 -0.34 -4.05
CA ARG A 153 14.28 -1.21 -4.31
C ARG A 153 14.54 -1.46 -5.81
N VAL A 154 15.80 -1.33 -6.19
CA VAL A 154 16.24 -1.02 -7.57
C VAL A 154 16.07 -2.16 -8.61
N ASP A 155 15.92 -3.43 -8.20
CA ASP A 155 15.79 -4.52 -9.17
C ASP A 155 14.37 -4.52 -9.79
N ARG A 156 14.32 -4.11 -11.06
CA ARG A 156 13.11 -4.02 -11.90
C ARG A 156 12.38 -5.35 -12.08
N ARG A 157 13.02 -6.49 -11.81
CA ARG A 157 12.43 -7.84 -11.88
C ARG A 157 11.94 -8.35 -10.52
N SER A 158 12.17 -7.60 -9.44
CA SER A 158 11.84 -8.03 -8.09
C SER A 158 10.93 -7.05 -7.35
N GLY A 159 10.18 -7.61 -6.41
CA GLY A 159 9.43 -6.87 -5.42
C GLY A 159 8.49 -5.80 -5.96
N TRP A 160 8.40 -4.70 -5.21
CA TRP A 160 7.41 -3.65 -5.40
C TRP A 160 7.56 -2.87 -6.71
N VAL A 161 8.81 -2.65 -7.15
CA VAL A 161 9.12 -1.95 -8.40
C VAL A 161 8.67 -2.75 -9.61
N CYS A 162 8.89 -4.07 -9.63
CA CYS A 162 8.38 -4.93 -10.69
C CYS A 162 6.84 -4.90 -10.78
N LEU A 163 6.18 -4.96 -9.61
CA LEU A 163 4.73 -4.86 -9.51
C LEU A 163 4.20 -3.49 -9.94
N LYS A 164 5.05 -2.45 -9.90
CA LYS A 164 4.68 -1.02 -9.99
C LYS A 164 3.62 -0.67 -8.95
N TYR A 165 3.78 -1.20 -7.74
CA TYR A 165 2.86 -0.99 -6.64
C TYR A 165 3.55 -0.22 -5.52
N ARG A 166 2.84 0.76 -4.97
CA ARG A 166 3.29 1.56 -3.82
C ARG A 166 2.11 1.99 -2.98
N ILE A 167 2.33 2.20 -1.69
CA ILE A 167 1.35 2.76 -0.77
C ILE A 167 1.91 4.08 -0.24
N SER A 168 1.20 5.19 -0.49
CA SER A 168 1.63 6.53 -0.06
C SER A 168 1.02 6.98 1.27
N ASN A 169 -0.04 6.31 1.71
CA ASN A 169 -0.74 6.64 2.94
C ASN A 169 -0.15 5.87 4.13
N PRO A 170 -0.26 6.37 5.37
CA PRO A 170 0.07 5.60 6.55
C PRO A 170 -0.74 4.30 6.62
N THR A 171 -0.10 3.21 7.04
CA THR A 171 -0.67 1.85 7.04
C THR A 171 -0.60 1.22 8.42
N TYR A 172 -1.57 0.37 8.74
CA TYR A 172 -1.55 -0.46 9.96
C TYR A 172 -0.88 -1.82 9.76
N TYR A 173 -0.58 -2.18 8.51
CA TYR A 173 -0.05 -3.48 8.15
C TYR A 173 1.28 -3.37 7.43
N SER A 174 2.12 -4.36 7.66
CA SER A 174 3.24 -4.71 6.80
C SER A 174 2.78 -5.61 5.68
N TYR A 175 3.24 -5.36 4.47
CA TYR A 175 2.87 -6.13 3.28
C TYR A 175 4.07 -6.89 2.73
N GLN A 176 3.85 -8.08 2.18
CA GLN A 176 4.85 -8.83 1.42
C GLN A 176 4.21 -9.49 0.20
N TYR A 177 5.01 -9.66 -0.85
CA TYR A 177 4.67 -10.44 -2.02
C TYR A 177 5.71 -11.54 -2.17
N THR A 178 5.27 -12.79 -2.25
CA THR A 178 6.15 -13.97 -2.33
C THR A 178 5.82 -14.75 -3.59
N LEU A 179 6.82 -14.94 -4.46
CA LEU A 179 6.72 -15.84 -5.61
C LEU A 179 6.81 -17.29 -5.13
N THR A 180 5.95 -18.16 -5.63
CA THR A 180 6.02 -19.60 -5.31
C THR A 180 7.27 -20.24 -5.94
N PRO A 181 7.81 -21.34 -5.37
CA PRO A 181 9.04 -21.96 -5.87
C PRO A 181 8.99 -22.44 -7.32
N ASP A 182 7.80 -22.77 -7.83
CA ASP A 182 7.57 -23.14 -9.23
C ASP A 182 7.58 -21.94 -10.19
N GLY A 183 7.63 -20.71 -9.67
CA GLY A 183 7.60 -19.47 -10.44
C GLY A 183 6.26 -19.19 -11.13
N ARG A 184 5.23 -19.99 -10.84
CA ARG A 184 3.92 -19.93 -11.50
C ARG A 184 2.82 -19.39 -10.61
N GLY A 185 3.08 -19.08 -9.36
CA GLY A 185 2.12 -18.49 -8.45
C GLY A 185 2.74 -17.46 -7.52
N PHE A 186 1.87 -16.82 -6.76
CA PHE A 186 2.28 -15.86 -5.75
C PHE A 186 1.36 -15.90 -4.54
N VAL A 187 1.87 -15.39 -3.43
CA VAL A 187 1.12 -15.09 -2.21
C VAL A 187 1.40 -13.63 -1.85
N ALA A 188 0.35 -12.85 -1.66
CA ALA A 188 0.43 -11.50 -1.11
C ALA A 188 -0.11 -11.56 0.32
N GLU A 189 0.63 -10.99 1.25
CA GLU A 189 0.36 -11.13 2.68
C GLU A 189 0.36 -9.75 3.36
N ALA A 190 -0.44 -9.62 4.41
CA ALA A 190 -0.51 -8.45 5.27
C ALA A 190 -0.46 -8.89 6.74
N TRP A 191 0.42 -8.29 7.54
CA TRP A 191 0.55 -8.53 8.98
C TRP A 191 0.37 -7.24 9.76
N GLY A 192 -0.45 -7.24 10.80
CA GLY A 192 -0.71 -6.09 11.66
C GLY A 192 -0.84 -6.52 13.11
N ASP A 193 -0.53 -5.62 14.03
CA ASP A 193 -0.80 -5.73 15.47
C ASP A 193 -1.64 -4.50 15.81
N LEU A 194 -2.97 -4.58 15.74
CA LEU A 194 -3.85 -3.40 15.71
C LEU A 194 -4.03 -2.77 17.08
N ASP A 195 -3.82 -3.53 18.16
CA ASP A 195 -3.92 -3.04 19.54
C ASP A 195 -2.56 -2.92 20.27
N GLY A 196 -1.49 -3.51 19.72
CA GLY A 196 -0.13 -3.41 20.21
C GLY A 196 0.25 -4.45 21.26
N ASP A 197 -0.53 -5.52 21.42
CA ASP A 197 -0.29 -6.58 22.42
C ASP A 197 0.72 -7.65 21.98
N GLY A 198 1.10 -7.65 20.70
CA GLY A 198 2.04 -8.57 20.08
C GLY A 198 1.42 -9.81 19.43
N VAL A 199 0.10 -9.97 19.47
CA VAL A 199 -0.65 -10.91 18.63
C VAL A 199 -0.81 -10.29 17.25
N LEU A 200 -0.64 -11.10 16.21
CA LEU A 200 -0.70 -10.62 14.83
C LEU A 200 -2.03 -11.00 14.19
N SER A 201 -2.64 -10.02 13.55
CA SER A 201 -3.60 -10.22 12.48
C SER A 201 -2.87 -10.53 11.18
N HIS A 202 -3.32 -11.55 10.48
CA HIS A 202 -2.75 -11.97 9.20
C HIS A 202 -3.83 -12.14 8.13
N PHE A 203 -3.55 -11.59 6.96
CA PHE A 203 -4.36 -11.75 5.76
C PHE A 203 -3.49 -12.25 4.63
N SER A 204 -3.99 -13.21 3.85
CA SER A 204 -3.30 -13.68 2.65
C SER A 204 -4.21 -13.79 1.44
N LEU A 205 -3.65 -13.48 0.28
CA LEU A 205 -4.29 -13.59 -1.03
C LEU A 205 -3.33 -14.31 -1.97
N SER A 206 -3.80 -15.36 -2.63
CA SER A 206 -2.97 -16.13 -3.55
C SER A 206 -3.38 -15.93 -5.02
N GLY A 207 -2.46 -16.26 -5.93
CA GLY A 207 -2.75 -16.32 -7.35
C GLY A 207 -1.81 -17.26 -8.10
N ARG A 208 -2.21 -17.69 -9.29
CA ARG A 208 -1.46 -18.65 -10.12
C ARG A 208 -1.66 -18.41 -11.61
N VAL A 209 -0.64 -18.71 -12.40
CA VAL A 209 -0.66 -18.73 -13.86
C VAL A 209 -1.28 -20.04 -14.35
N VAL A 210 -2.46 -19.93 -14.96
CA VAL A 210 -3.23 -21.02 -15.59
C VAL A 210 -3.46 -20.62 -17.05
N ASP A 211 -3.06 -21.47 -17.99
CA ASP A 211 -3.18 -21.23 -19.44
C ASP A 211 -2.64 -19.84 -19.87
N ASP A 212 -1.41 -19.53 -19.44
CA ASP A 212 -0.72 -18.26 -19.70
C ASP A 212 -1.49 -17.00 -19.25
N SER A 213 -2.37 -17.16 -18.26
CA SER A 213 -3.10 -16.07 -17.63
C SER A 213 -3.03 -16.17 -16.11
N VAL A 214 -2.84 -15.04 -15.43
CA VAL A 214 -2.84 -15.00 -13.96
C VAL A 214 -4.28 -15.02 -13.45
N ARG A 215 -4.61 -16.04 -12.66
CA ARG A 215 -5.86 -16.16 -11.89
C ARG A 215 -5.55 -15.84 -10.43
N VAL A 216 -6.25 -14.84 -9.90
CA VAL A 216 -6.18 -14.46 -8.48
C VAL A 216 -7.33 -15.14 -7.75
N ASP A 217 -7.05 -15.73 -6.59
CA ASP A 217 -8.07 -16.32 -5.74
C ASP A 217 -9.06 -15.23 -5.29
N PRO A 218 -10.39 -15.40 -5.43
CA PRO A 218 -11.35 -14.44 -4.91
C PRO A 218 -11.37 -14.36 -3.38
N GLU A 219 -10.93 -15.42 -2.69
CA GLU A 219 -10.95 -15.53 -1.24
C GLU A 219 -9.67 -14.96 -0.62
N ILE A 220 -9.85 -14.19 0.46
CA ILE A 220 -8.75 -13.75 1.32
C ILE A 220 -8.84 -14.62 2.57
N VAL A 221 -7.75 -15.32 2.88
CA VAL A 221 -7.64 -16.10 4.12
C VAL A 221 -7.29 -15.13 5.24
N GLU A 222 -7.97 -15.27 6.37
CA GLU A 222 -7.88 -14.37 7.52
C GLU A 222 -7.54 -15.18 8.77
N GLU A 223 -6.53 -14.76 9.51
CA GLU A 223 -6.17 -15.31 10.81
C GLU A 223 -6.16 -14.15 11.81
N ASN A 224 -6.98 -14.27 12.87
CA ASN A 224 -7.18 -13.24 13.89
C ASN A 224 -7.45 -11.83 13.29
N PRO A 225 -8.49 -11.65 12.46
CA PRO A 225 -8.73 -10.38 11.77
C PRO A 225 -9.03 -9.20 12.72
N GLU A 226 -9.46 -9.49 13.95
CA GLU A 226 -9.78 -8.51 14.98
C GLU A 226 -8.60 -8.08 15.87
N GLU A 227 -7.47 -8.77 15.80
CA GLU A 227 -6.22 -8.40 16.49
C GLU A 227 -5.52 -7.23 15.84
#